data_AF-A0AAD2FMX4-F1
#
_entry.id   AF-A0AAD2FMX4-F1
#
_cell.length_a   1.000
_cell.length_b   1.000
_cell.length_c   1.000
_cell.angle_alpha   90.00
_cell.angle_beta   90.00
_cell.angle_gamma   90.00
#
_symmetry.space_group_name_H-M   'P 1'
#
loop_
_entity.id
_entity.type
_entity.pdbx_description
1 polymer ?
#
loop_
_entity_poly.entity_id
_entity_poly.type
_entity_poly.pdbx_seq_one_letter_code
_entity_poly.pdbx_strand_id
1 'polypeptide(L)'
;MMPSITFRDSSSSFKNSPSVQSSSRTRKLEKRSSYGLGKLRFQRTHGMLGIFSLPSVLWALYMVKTTTATTTLDLTTILSVSLAILSTAALAISAIPMLKQVPKSTVISKRWRIIPPHKEAFRRTVAIVGYLDLRLANELFKIILLPGERRQLSEDWQSWFAKGLCMYYLWFFFPRGSFDNGNTWVFVVPMSIGFGVDVYHQLSSNWMHWNDSVVTVEYLLLTLLSSQIVAFMFTLGFRDIVPIRYGYWIAALVVFMLCAGMGVNYSSSNVMSH
;
A
#
# COMPACT_ATOMS: atom_id res chain seq x y z
N MET A 1 16.45 56.96 -0.84
CA MET A 1 17.00 56.88 -2.21
C MET A 1 16.82 55.45 -2.70
N MET A 2 15.85 55.23 -3.58
CA MET A 2 15.53 53.93 -4.17
C MET A 2 16.00 53.91 -5.64
N PRO A 3 16.56 52.80 -6.15
CA PRO A 3 16.90 52.68 -7.56
C PRO A 3 15.66 52.35 -8.39
N SER A 4 15.42 53.20 -9.40
CA SER A 4 14.41 53.05 -10.44
C SER A 4 14.79 51.89 -11.36
N ILE A 5 13.94 50.86 -11.43
CA ILE A 5 14.07 49.76 -12.39
C ILE A 5 13.30 50.14 -13.65
N THR A 6 14.03 50.47 -14.72
CA THR A 6 13.49 50.67 -16.07
C THR A 6 13.23 49.32 -16.73
N PHE A 7 11.96 49.02 -17.00
CA PHE A 7 11.57 47.92 -17.88
C PHE A 7 11.83 48.28 -19.34
N ARG A 8 12.52 47.38 -20.04
CA ARG A 8 12.89 47.52 -21.45
C ARG A 8 11.87 46.76 -22.30
N ASP A 9 11.02 47.51 -23.00
CA ASP A 9 10.12 46.96 -24.02
C ASP A 9 10.92 46.30 -25.14
N SER A 10 10.64 45.03 -25.36
CA SER A 10 11.18 44.23 -26.47
C SER A 10 10.02 43.82 -27.36
N SER A 11 9.56 44.76 -28.16
CA SER A 11 8.71 44.53 -29.31
C SER A 11 9.52 43.84 -30.42
N SER A 12 9.22 42.57 -30.73
CA SER A 12 9.59 42.02 -32.02
C SER A 12 8.63 40.93 -32.53
N SER A 13 7.99 41.31 -33.62
CA SER A 13 7.77 40.49 -34.82
C SER A 13 6.76 39.34 -34.73
N PHE A 14 5.50 39.73 -34.92
CA PHE A 14 4.55 39.01 -35.76
C PHE A 14 5.24 38.46 -37.02
N LYS A 15 5.21 37.13 -37.22
CA LYS A 15 5.33 36.52 -38.55
C LYS A 15 4.70 35.13 -38.59
N ASN A 16 3.69 35.07 -39.46
CA ASN A 16 3.27 33.92 -40.26
C ASN A 16 2.39 32.85 -39.60
N SER A 17 1.09 33.08 -39.79
CA SER A 17 0.02 32.08 -39.87
C SER A 17 0.40 30.93 -40.81
N PRO A 18 0.45 29.67 -40.33
CA PRO A 18 0.36 28.52 -41.19
C PRO A 18 -1.11 28.23 -41.52
N SER A 19 -1.32 27.97 -42.80
CA SER A 19 -2.55 27.53 -43.44
C SER A 19 -3.31 26.46 -42.64
N VAL A 20 -4.63 26.66 -42.58
CA VAL A 20 -5.62 25.68 -42.12
C VAL A 20 -5.60 24.51 -43.11
N GLN A 21 -4.75 23.52 -42.86
CA GLN A 21 -4.88 22.21 -43.47
C GLN A 21 -6.03 21.48 -42.77
N SER A 22 -7.18 21.42 -43.45
CA SER A 22 -8.29 20.53 -43.10
C SER A 22 -7.82 19.09 -43.26
N SER A 23 -7.13 18.57 -42.24
CA SER A 23 -6.87 17.14 -42.14
C SER A 23 -8.21 16.44 -41.96
N SER A 24 -8.68 15.83 -43.05
CA SER A 24 -9.74 14.84 -43.06
C SER A 24 -9.31 13.70 -42.14
N ARG A 25 -9.65 13.86 -40.86
CA ARG A 25 -9.39 12.94 -39.77
C ARG A 25 -10.26 11.71 -40.02
N THR A 26 -9.77 10.85 -40.90
CA THR A 26 -10.23 9.50 -41.09
C THR A 26 -10.20 8.86 -39.71
N ARG A 27 -11.38 8.75 -39.09
CA ARG A 27 -11.61 7.92 -37.91
C ARG A 27 -11.26 6.50 -38.35
N LYS A 28 -9.98 6.13 -38.25
CA LYS A 28 -9.59 4.73 -38.10
C LYS A 28 -10.36 4.26 -36.88
N LEU A 29 -11.47 3.57 -37.13
CA LEU A 29 -12.11 2.69 -36.17
C LEU A 29 -10.98 1.79 -35.68
N GLU A 30 -10.40 2.16 -34.54
CA GLU A 30 -9.54 1.30 -33.75
C GLU A 30 -10.34 0.02 -33.58
N LYS A 31 -9.91 -1.00 -34.32
CA LYS A 31 -10.37 -2.36 -34.20
C LYS A 31 -10.03 -2.74 -32.76
N ARG A 32 -10.95 -2.48 -31.83
CA ARG A 32 -10.87 -2.85 -30.42
C ARG A 32 -10.72 -4.35 -30.42
N SER A 33 -9.46 -4.79 -30.37
CA SER A 33 -9.08 -6.19 -30.29
C SER A 33 -9.86 -6.77 -29.12
N SER A 34 -10.75 -7.70 -29.48
CA SER A 34 -11.54 -8.50 -28.55
C SER A 34 -10.60 -9.10 -27.51
N TYR A 35 -10.78 -8.71 -26.26
CA TYR A 35 -10.21 -9.29 -25.03
C TYR A 35 -8.94 -10.16 -25.22
N GLY A 36 -7.84 -9.51 -25.58
CA GLY A 36 -6.56 -10.20 -25.74
C GLY A 36 -6.00 -10.61 -24.38
N LEU A 37 -6.09 -11.90 -24.02
CA LEU A 37 -5.36 -12.51 -22.90
C LEU A 37 -3.85 -12.19 -22.92
N GLY A 38 -3.29 -11.83 -24.09
CA GLY A 38 -1.92 -11.32 -24.23
C GLY A 38 -1.61 -10.07 -23.39
N LYS A 39 -2.61 -9.25 -23.06
CA LYS A 39 -2.44 -8.09 -22.15
C LYS A 39 -2.20 -8.48 -20.69
N LEU A 40 -2.53 -9.73 -20.32
CA LEU A 40 -2.26 -10.29 -19.00
C LEU A 40 -0.87 -10.93 -18.88
N ARG A 41 0.04 -10.74 -19.85
CA ARG A 41 1.44 -11.14 -19.68
C ARG A 41 2.08 -10.31 -18.57
N PHE A 42 1.97 -10.80 -17.34
CA PHE A 42 2.83 -10.40 -16.25
C PHE A 42 4.27 -10.76 -16.65
N GLN A 43 5.23 -9.90 -16.30
CA GLN A 43 6.62 -10.33 -16.32
C GLN A 43 6.67 -11.63 -15.51
N ARG A 44 7.12 -12.74 -16.15
CA ARG A 44 6.83 -14.11 -15.71
C ARG A 44 6.98 -14.30 -14.20
N THR A 45 8.03 -13.72 -13.61
CA THR A 45 8.33 -13.80 -12.19
C THR A 45 7.30 -13.12 -11.29
N HIS A 46 6.97 -11.85 -11.51
CA HIS A 46 6.02 -11.10 -10.66
C HIS A 46 4.62 -11.71 -10.68
N GLY A 47 4.14 -12.12 -11.86
CA GLY A 47 2.83 -12.76 -11.98
C GLY A 47 2.74 -14.08 -11.24
N MET A 48 3.77 -14.93 -11.36
CA MET A 48 3.85 -16.18 -10.60
C MET A 48 3.87 -15.91 -9.09
N LEU A 49 4.69 -14.95 -8.63
CA LEU A 49 4.74 -14.58 -7.21
C LEU A 49 3.38 -14.12 -6.69
N GLY A 50 2.60 -13.37 -7.50
CA GLY A 50 1.24 -12.98 -7.12
C GLY A 50 0.29 -14.17 -6.96
N ILE A 51 0.38 -15.13 -7.87
CA ILE A 51 -0.41 -16.38 -7.82
C ILE A 51 -0.06 -17.23 -6.60
N PHE A 52 1.21 -17.27 -6.19
CA PHE A 52 1.65 -18.01 -5.00
C PHE A 52 1.40 -17.28 -3.68
N SER A 53 1.53 -15.95 -3.68
CA SER A 53 1.36 -15.09 -2.50
C SER A 53 -0.06 -15.17 -1.93
N LEU A 54 -1.09 -15.07 -2.78
CA LEU A 54 -2.47 -15.00 -2.33
C LEU A 54 -2.92 -16.28 -1.59
N PRO A 55 -2.71 -17.51 -2.12
CA PRO A 55 -2.94 -18.74 -1.39
C PRO A 55 -2.12 -18.86 -0.11
N SER A 56 -0.88 -18.37 -0.10
CA SER A 56 -0.02 -18.42 1.09
C SER A 56 -0.59 -17.57 2.23
N VAL A 57 -1.07 -16.36 1.94
CA VAL A 57 -1.74 -15.51 2.93
C VAL A 57 -3.08 -16.10 3.38
N LEU A 58 -3.89 -16.65 2.47
CA LEU A 58 -5.13 -17.34 2.83
C LEU A 58 -4.88 -18.54 3.74
N TRP A 59 -3.85 -19.34 3.43
CA TRP A 59 -3.46 -20.48 4.25
C TRP A 59 -3.01 -20.04 5.64
N ALA A 60 -2.18 -19.00 5.75
CA ALA A 60 -1.77 -18.44 7.03
C ALA A 60 -2.98 -17.94 7.85
N LEU A 61 -3.93 -17.24 7.20
CA LEU A 61 -5.13 -16.74 7.85
C LEU A 61 -6.01 -17.90 8.37
N TYR A 62 -6.18 -18.95 7.56
CA TYR A 62 -6.89 -20.16 7.96
C TYR A 62 -6.23 -20.81 9.17
N MET A 63 -4.91 -21.02 9.14
CA MET A 63 -4.16 -21.64 10.23
C MET A 63 -4.24 -20.83 11.53
N VAL A 64 -4.05 -19.50 11.46
CA VAL A 64 -4.18 -18.61 12.63
C VAL A 64 -5.57 -18.71 13.24
N LYS A 65 -6.62 -18.71 12.41
CA LYS A 65 -8.00 -18.81 12.88
C LYS A 65 -8.30 -20.17 13.53
N THR A 66 -7.79 -21.27 12.98
CA THR A 66 -7.97 -22.60 13.57
C THR A 66 -7.16 -22.80 14.85
N THR A 67 -5.94 -22.25 14.91
CA THR A 67 -5.07 -22.39 16.10
C THR A 67 -5.56 -21.54 17.26
N THR A 68 -6.23 -20.42 17.03
CA THR A 68 -6.81 -19.60 18.13
C THR A 68 -7.82 -20.39 18.98
N ALA A 69 -8.38 -21.48 18.45
CA ALA A 69 -9.24 -22.41 19.20
C ALA A 69 -8.47 -23.42 20.07
N THR A 70 -7.15 -23.58 19.87
CA THR A 70 -6.30 -24.56 20.54
C THR A 70 -5.15 -23.85 21.26
N THR A 71 -5.04 -24.00 22.58
CA THR A 71 -4.13 -23.24 23.46
C THR A 71 -2.63 -23.43 23.20
N THR A 72 -2.23 -24.25 22.22
CA THR A 72 -0.84 -24.51 21.84
C THR A 72 -0.59 -24.03 20.41
N LEU A 73 0.40 -23.15 20.26
CA LEU A 73 0.77 -22.59 18.97
C LEU A 73 1.53 -23.64 18.15
N ASP A 74 0.88 -24.15 17.09
CA ASP A 74 1.39 -25.24 16.29
C ASP A 74 2.51 -24.78 15.32
N LEU A 75 3.49 -25.64 15.09
CA LEU A 75 4.58 -25.44 14.13
C LEU A 75 4.01 -25.12 12.73
N THR A 76 2.87 -25.72 12.38
CA THR A 76 2.18 -25.46 11.11
C THR A 76 1.78 -23.99 10.96
N THR A 77 1.31 -23.35 12.04
CA THR A 77 0.93 -21.93 12.04
C THR A 77 2.15 -21.04 11.86
N ILE A 78 3.25 -21.33 12.56
CA ILE A 78 4.54 -20.65 12.41
C ILE A 78 5.03 -20.71 10.95
N LEU A 79 5.01 -21.91 10.35
CA LEU A 79 5.44 -22.11 8.96
C LEU A 79 4.54 -21.40 7.97
N SER A 80 3.22 -21.43 8.18
CA SER A 80 2.26 -20.77 7.30
C SER A 80 2.42 -19.24 7.30
N VAL A 81 2.59 -18.63 8.47
CA VAL A 81 2.83 -17.17 8.60
C VAL A 81 4.18 -16.79 8.00
N SER A 82 5.22 -17.60 8.23
CA SER A 82 6.54 -17.40 7.62
C SER A 82 6.47 -17.42 6.09
N LEU A 83 5.75 -18.40 5.54
CA LEU A 83 5.56 -18.52 4.09
C LEU A 83 4.79 -17.33 3.52
N ALA A 84 3.75 -16.87 4.21
CA ALA A 84 3.02 -15.65 3.84
C ALA A 84 3.97 -14.46 3.74
N ILE A 85 4.73 -14.15 4.81
CA ILE A 85 5.71 -13.05 4.87
C ILE A 85 6.74 -13.14 3.73
N LEU A 86 7.33 -14.31 3.52
CA LEU A 86 8.35 -14.49 2.49
C LEU A 86 7.77 -14.30 1.07
N SER A 87 6.57 -14.83 0.84
CA SER A 87 5.90 -14.72 -0.47
C SER A 87 5.52 -13.29 -0.81
N THR A 88 5.04 -12.51 0.18
CA THR A 88 4.65 -11.11 0.02
C THR A 88 5.83 -10.18 -0.07
N ALA A 89 6.89 -10.43 0.70
CA ALA A 89 8.14 -9.69 0.58
C ALA A 89 8.77 -9.89 -0.80
N ALA A 90 8.82 -11.14 -1.28
CA ALA A 90 9.29 -11.45 -2.64
C ALA A 90 8.42 -10.77 -3.71
N LEU A 91 7.10 -10.77 -3.54
CA LEU A 91 6.18 -10.08 -4.42
C LEU A 91 6.44 -8.56 -4.44
N ALA A 92 6.60 -7.94 -3.27
CA ALA A 92 6.87 -6.50 -3.14
C ALA A 92 8.22 -6.11 -3.77
N ILE A 93 9.28 -6.88 -3.53
CA ILE A 93 10.60 -6.66 -4.15
C ILE A 93 10.50 -6.78 -5.68
N SER A 94 9.81 -7.81 -6.18
CA SER A 94 9.62 -8.01 -7.61
C SER A 94 8.78 -6.91 -8.28
N ALA A 95 8.01 -6.14 -7.50
CA ALA A 95 7.22 -5.01 -7.98
C ALA A 95 8.06 -3.74 -8.20
N ILE A 96 9.24 -3.60 -7.57
CA ILE A 96 10.07 -2.40 -7.66
C ILE A 96 10.45 -2.05 -9.11
N PRO A 97 10.92 -2.98 -9.97
CA PRO A 97 11.21 -2.68 -11.37
C PRO A 97 9.98 -2.18 -12.16
N MET A 98 8.77 -2.54 -11.74
CA MET A 98 7.52 -2.13 -12.39
C MET A 98 7.20 -0.65 -12.17
N LEU A 99 7.82 0.03 -11.18
CA LEU A 99 7.69 1.48 -11.00
C LEU A 99 8.09 2.29 -12.24
N LYS A 100 8.91 1.72 -13.13
CA LYS A 100 9.27 2.35 -14.42
C LYS A 100 8.09 2.39 -15.39
N GLN A 101 7.15 1.45 -15.27
CA GLN A 101 5.99 1.28 -16.15
C GLN A 101 4.75 2.03 -15.64
N VAL A 102 4.69 2.33 -14.34
CA VAL A 102 3.54 3.04 -13.75
C VAL A 102 3.54 4.50 -14.22
N PRO A 103 2.43 5.00 -14.83
CA PRO A 103 2.32 6.39 -15.23
C PRO A 103 2.45 7.30 -14.01
N LYS A 104 3.09 8.47 -14.17
CA LYS A 104 3.22 9.46 -13.08
C LYS A 104 1.85 9.82 -12.50
N SER A 105 0.87 10.03 -13.36
CA SER A 105 -0.52 10.36 -13.03
C SER A 105 -1.46 10.03 -14.18
N THR A 106 -2.73 9.73 -13.90
CA THR A 106 -3.79 9.63 -14.92
C THR A 106 -5.02 10.39 -14.46
N VAL A 107 -5.83 10.92 -15.38
CA VAL A 107 -7.05 11.66 -15.04
C VAL A 107 -8.19 10.65 -14.85
N ILE A 108 -8.65 10.44 -13.61
CA ILE A 108 -9.78 9.52 -13.33
C ILE A 108 -11.11 10.15 -13.77
N SER A 109 -11.27 11.44 -13.46
CA SER A 109 -12.49 12.20 -13.77
C SER A 109 -12.13 13.61 -14.23
N LYS A 110 -12.48 13.92 -15.48
CA LYS A 110 -12.32 15.26 -16.05
C LYS A 110 -13.21 16.29 -15.36
N ARG A 111 -14.43 15.88 -14.96
CA ARG A 111 -15.42 16.76 -14.30
C ARG A 111 -14.90 17.31 -12.97
N TRP A 112 -14.26 16.45 -12.19
CA TRP A 112 -13.78 16.79 -10.84
C TRP A 112 -12.28 17.09 -10.78
N ARG A 113 -11.59 17.05 -11.94
CA ARG A 113 -10.12 17.23 -12.05
C ARG A 113 -9.31 16.37 -11.06
N ILE A 114 -9.74 15.14 -10.82
CA ILE A 114 -9.05 14.21 -9.91
C ILE A 114 -7.91 13.52 -10.67
N ILE A 115 -6.67 13.81 -10.26
CA ILE A 115 -5.43 13.37 -10.91
C ILE A 115 -4.55 12.66 -9.86
N PRO A 116 -4.84 11.39 -9.52
CA PRO A 116 -4.06 10.62 -8.56
C PRO A 116 -2.57 10.50 -8.96
N PRO A 117 -1.66 10.56 -7.98
CA PRO A 117 -0.24 10.34 -8.19
C PRO A 117 0.09 8.84 -8.20
N HIS A 118 -0.35 8.10 -9.22
CA HIS A 118 -0.29 6.62 -9.23
C HIS A 118 1.11 6.04 -8.98
N LYS A 119 2.16 6.64 -9.56
CA LYS A 119 3.53 6.14 -9.36
C LYS A 119 3.98 6.25 -7.91
N GLU A 120 3.60 7.33 -7.25
CA GLU A 120 3.91 7.55 -5.84
C GLU A 120 3.04 6.66 -4.95
N ALA A 121 1.76 6.51 -5.27
CA ALA A 121 0.88 5.56 -4.59
C ALA A 121 1.43 4.13 -4.67
N PHE A 122 1.86 3.69 -5.85
CA PHE A 122 2.47 2.36 -6.05
C PHE A 122 3.74 2.18 -5.22
N ARG A 123 4.62 3.19 -5.19
CA ARG A 123 5.84 3.16 -4.35
C ARG A 123 5.49 2.96 -2.88
N ARG A 124 4.45 3.63 -2.39
CA ARG A 124 3.99 3.51 -1.01
C ARG A 124 3.28 2.21 -0.74
N THR A 125 2.58 1.63 -1.72
CA THR A 125 2.04 0.28 -1.60
C THR A 125 3.15 -0.76 -1.43
N VAL A 126 4.26 -0.65 -2.16
CA VAL A 126 5.42 -1.52 -1.93
C VAL A 126 5.98 -1.33 -0.51
N ALA A 127 6.06 -0.07 -0.06
CA ALA A 127 6.52 0.24 1.29
C ALA A 127 5.57 -0.29 2.40
N ILE A 128 4.25 -0.17 2.24
CA ILE A 128 3.27 -0.64 3.22
C ILE A 128 3.28 -2.16 3.32
N VAL A 129 3.42 -2.88 2.19
CA VAL A 129 3.53 -4.35 2.21
C VAL A 129 4.78 -4.78 2.98
N GLY A 130 5.94 -4.18 2.69
CA GLY A 130 7.17 -4.48 3.44
C GLY A 130 7.05 -4.13 4.93
N TYR A 131 6.34 -3.06 5.26
CA TYR A 131 6.04 -2.72 6.65
C TYR A 131 5.15 -3.77 7.34
N LEU A 132 4.07 -4.19 6.69
CA LEU A 132 3.16 -5.23 7.22
C LEU A 132 3.88 -6.56 7.40
N ASP A 133 4.71 -6.96 6.42
CA ASP A 133 5.54 -8.16 6.48
C ASP A 133 6.48 -8.11 7.68
N LEU A 134 7.07 -6.94 7.95
CA LEU A 134 7.93 -6.75 9.10
C LEU A 134 7.15 -6.81 10.42
N ARG A 135 5.96 -6.20 10.51
CA ARG A 135 5.12 -6.31 11.70
C ARG A 135 4.75 -7.76 11.97
N LEU A 136 4.35 -8.50 10.94
CA LEU A 136 4.07 -9.93 11.04
C LEU A 136 5.31 -10.73 11.48
N ALA A 137 6.48 -10.42 10.93
CA ALA A 137 7.73 -11.06 11.33
C ALA A 137 8.05 -10.78 12.80
N ASN A 138 7.83 -9.55 13.28
CA ASN A 138 8.01 -9.18 14.68
C ASN A 138 7.09 -10.00 15.61
N GLU A 139 5.80 -10.11 15.28
CA GLU A 139 4.87 -10.95 16.04
C GLU A 139 5.28 -12.43 16.01
N LEU A 140 5.73 -12.92 14.86
CA LEU A 140 6.25 -14.29 14.73
C LEU A 140 7.51 -14.52 15.59
N PHE A 141 8.43 -13.56 15.61
CA PHE A 141 9.65 -13.65 16.43
C PHE A 141 9.33 -13.65 17.93
N LYS A 142 8.36 -12.84 18.38
CA LYS A 142 7.86 -12.89 19.76
C LYS A 142 7.37 -14.29 20.10
N ILE A 143 6.62 -14.92 19.20
CA ILE A 143 6.09 -16.27 19.41
C ILE A 143 7.22 -17.33 19.49
N ILE A 144 8.18 -17.30 18.56
CA ILE A 144 9.22 -18.33 18.46
C ILE A 144 10.27 -18.22 19.58
N LEU A 145 10.71 -17.00 19.90
CA LEU A 145 11.88 -16.78 20.78
C LEU A 145 11.54 -16.68 22.27
N LEU A 146 10.26 -16.57 22.64
CA LEU A 146 9.83 -16.29 24.02
C LEU A 146 9.13 -17.43 24.79
N PRO A 147 9.52 -18.71 24.71
CA PRO A 147 9.15 -19.64 25.78
C PRO A 147 10.09 -19.44 26.98
N GLY A 148 9.73 -18.57 27.94
CA GLY A 148 10.38 -18.49 29.28
C GLY A 148 11.21 -17.24 29.60
N GLU A 149 12.11 -17.38 30.59
CA GLU A 149 12.90 -16.35 31.31
C GLU A 149 13.87 -15.52 30.43
N ARG A 150 14.02 -15.85 29.13
CA ARG A 150 14.80 -15.08 28.15
C ARG A 150 14.07 -13.86 27.58
N ARG A 151 12.99 -13.39 28.22
CA ARG A 151 12.17 -12.25 27.78
C ARG A 151 12.95 -10.94 27.65
N GLN A 152 13.78 -10.61 28.64
CA GLN A 152 14.37 -9.26 28.73
C GLN A 152 15.38 -8.95 27.61
N LEU A 153 16.28 -9.87 27.28
CA LEU A 153 17.33 -9.59 26.29
C LEU A 153 16.78 -9.54 24.84
N SER A 154 15.71 -10.28 24.56
CA SER A 154 15.04 -10.21 23.26
C SER A 154 14.17 -8.97 23.11
N GLU A 155 13.58 -8.47 24.20
CA GLU A 155 12.71 -7.29 24.17
C GLU A 155 13.47 -6.04 23.72
N ASP A 156 14.69 -5.82 24.21
CA ASP A 156 15.50 -4.67 23.81
C ASP A 156 15.92 -4.75 22.34
N TRP A 157 16.44 -5.90 21.89
CA TRP A 157 16.87 -6.06 20.50
C TRP A 157 15.71 -5.98 19.51
N GLN A 158 14.59 -6.65 19.81
CA GLN A 158 13.38 -6.59 18.97
C GLN A 158 12.81 -5.18 18.93
N SER A 159 12.81 -4.47 20.06
CA SER A 159 12.42 -3.06 20.15
C SER A 159 13.28 -2.21 19.23
N TRP A 160 14.61 -2.30 19.30
CA TRP A 160 15.49 -1.50 18.42
C TRP A 160 15.33 -1.83 16.94
N PHE A 161 15.25 -3.11 16.58
CA PHE A 161 15.08 -3.56 15.20
C PHE A 161 13.74 -3.10 14.61
N ALA A 162 12.65 -3.28 15.36
CA ALA A 162 11.32 -2.81 14.96
C ALA A 162 11.28 -1.28 14.85
N LYS A 163 11.87 -0.56 15.82
CA LYS A 163 11.93 0.92 15.82
C LYS A 163 12.70 1.46 14.62
N GLY A 164 13.90 0.93 14.37
CA GLY A 164 14.76 1.37 13.26
C GLY A 164 14.10 1.17 11.90
N LEU A 165 13.43 0.03 11.71
CA LEU A 165 12.74 -0.27 10.47
C LEU A 165 11.41 0.50 10.33
N CYS A 166 10.66 0.71 11.41
CA CYS A 166 9.49 1.59 11.40
C CYS A 166 9.88 3.01 10.95
N MET A 167 10.99 3.54 11.46
CA MET A 167 11.52 4.85 11.04
C MET A 167 11.99 4.86 9.58
N TYR A 168 12.62 3.77 9.13
CA TYR A 168 12.99 3.60 7.71
C TYR A 168 11.76 3.63 6.80
N TYR A 169 10.66 2.97 7.17
CA TYR A 169 9.44 3.01 6.37
C TYR A 169 8.72 4.35 6.45
N LEU A 170 8.72 5.03 7.62
CA LEU A 170 8.15 6.37 7.79
C LEU A 170 8.75 7.37 6.81
N TRP A 171 10.05 7.20 6.51
CA TRP A 171 10.75 7.99 5.50
C TRP A 171 10.04 7.96 4.13
N PHE A 172 9.40 6.86 3.72
CA PHE A 172 8.71 6.75 2.43
C PHE A 172 7.34 7.42 2.41
N PHE A 173 6.76 7.70 3.59
CA PHE A 173 5.45 8.31 3.70
C PHE A 173 5.49 9.81 3.87
N PHE A 174 6.64 10.42 4.17
CA PHE A 174 6.72 11.88 4.25
C PHE A 174 6.29 12.55 2.92
N PRO A 175 5.47 13.62 2.98
CA PRO A 175 5.08 14.37 1.81
C PRO A 175 6.29 15.04 1.16
N ARG A 176 6.89 14.36 0.17
CA ARG A 176 7.95 14.90 -0.69
C ARG A 176 7.33 15.31 -2.03
N GLY A 177 6.81 16.52 -2.10
CA GLY A 177 6.20 17.07 -3.31
C GLY A 177 5.66 18.48 -3.09
N SER A 178 5.20 19.12 -4.16
CA SER A 178 4.49 20.40 -4.05
C SER A 178 3.16 20.18 -3.31
N PHE A 179 2.97 20.99 -2.27
CA PHE A 179 1.71 21.06 -1.50
C PHE A 179 0.64 21.86 -2.24
N ASP A 180 0.97 22.49 -3.37
CA ASP A 180 0.03 23.20 -4.23
C ASP A 180 -0.87 22.21 -5.01
N ASN A 181 -0.51 20.92 -5.01
CA ASN A 181 -1.31 19.86 -5.56
C ASN A 181 -2.32 19.36 -4.51
N GLY A 182 -3.61 19.58 -4.74
CA GLY A 182 -4.69 19.07 -3.87
C GLY A 182 -4.63 17.54 -3.65
N ASN A 183 -4.05 16.79 -4.58
CA ASN A 183 -3.85 15.34 -4.39
C ASN A 183 -2.88 15.00 -3.25
N THR A 184 -1.93 15.89 -2.93
CA THR A 184 -1.03 15.71 -1.78
C THR A 184 -1.83 15.71 -0.48
N TRP A 185 -2.74 16.66 -0.32
CA TRP A 185 -3.58 16.78 0.87
C TRP A 185 -4.60 15.64 1.00
N VAL A 186 -5.12 15.12 -0.12
CA VAL A 186 -6.13 14.07 -0.10
C VAL A 186 -5.52 12.68 0.09
N PHE A 187 -4.37 12.39 -0.52
CA PHE A 187 -3.81 11.03 -0.53
C PHE A 187 -2.55 10.89 0.30
N VAL A 188 -1.67 11.88 0.28
CA VAL A 188 -0.34 11.75 0.87
C VAL A 188 -0.40 12.02 2.36
N VAL A 189 -0.87 13.20 2.74
CA VAL A 189 -0.87 13.66 4.13
C VAL A 189 -1.63 12.69 5.06
N PRO A 190 -2.84 12.19 4.73
CA PRO A 190 -3.54 11.25 5.59
C PRO A 190 -2.81 9.92 5.77
N MET A 191 -2.14 9.40 4.72
CA MET A 191 -1.29 8.22 4.86
C MET A 191 -0.09 8.49 5.77
N SER A 192 0.57 9.64 5.60
CA SER A 192 1.70 10.02 6.44
C SER A 192 1.30 10.12 7.91
N ILE A 193 0.16 10.74 8.19
CA ILE A 193 -0.37 10.90 9.55
C ILE A 193 -0.75 9.54 10.12
N GLY A 194 -1.55 8.75 9.41
CA GLY A 194 -1.99 7.43 9.89
C GLY A 194 -0.80 6.50 10.18
N PHE A 195 0.18 6.45 9.27
CA PHE A 195 1.39 5.69 9.46
C PHE A 195 2.28 6.25 10.59
N GLY A 196 2.40 7.57 10.68
CA GLY A 196 3.16 8.24 11.73
C GLY A 196 2.58 7.97 13.12
N VAL A 197 1.26 7.96 13.27
CA VAL A 197 0.56 7.60 14.50
C VAL A 197 0.84 6.14 14.86
N ASP A 198 0.70 5.22 13.91
CA ASP A 198 1.00 3.80 14.13
C ASP A 198 2.46 3.60 14.57
N VAL A 199 3.42 4.19 13.87
CA VAL A 199 4.85 4.16 14.25
C VAL A 199 5.06 4.78 15.63
N TYR A 200 4.50 5.95 15.93
CA TYR A 200 4.64 6.59 17.23
C TYR A 200 4.18 5.67 18.36
N HIS A 201 3.05 4.98 18.19
CA HIS A 201 2.56 4.00 19.15
C HIS A 201 3.46 2.76 19.26
N GLN A 202 4.08 2.32 18.16
CA GLN A 202 5.09 1.23 18.19
C GLN A 202 6.40 1.64 18.90
N LEU A 203 6.81 2.91 18.81
CA LEU A 203 8.06 3.39 19.38
C LEU A 203 7.98 3.60 20.90
N SER A 204 6.80 3.89 21.44
CA SER A 204 6.58 4.23 22.86
C SER A 204 6.54 2.97 23.73
N SER A 205 7.61 2.70 24.49
CA SER A 205 7.76 1.51 25.35
C SER A 205 6.68 1.39 26.43
N ASN A 206 6.14 2.52 26.92
CA ASN A 206 5.14 2.53 28.00
C ASN A 206 3.70 2.43 27.47
N TRP A 207 3.49 2.60 26.16
CA TRP A 207 2.17 2.60 25.51
C TRP A 207 1.96 1.41 24.56
N MET A 208 2.87 0.42 24.59
CA MET A 208 2.79 -0.80 23.75
C MET A 208 1.50 -1.62 23.98
N HIS A 209 0.84 -1.50 25.14
CA HIS A 209 -0.41 -2.21 25.42
C HIS A 209 -1.59 -1.80 24.51
N TRP A 210 -1.60 -0.59 23.94
CA TRP A 210 -2.67 -0.21 23.01
C TRP A 210 -2.66 -1.11 21.77
N ASN A 211 -1.48 -1.50 21.30
CA ASN A 211 -1.36 -2.27 20.08
C ASN A 211 -1.65 -3.77 20.26
N ASP A 212 -1.35 -4.34 21.42
CA ASP A 212 -1.60 -5.76 21.72
C ASP A 212 -3.11 -6.11 21.71
N SER A 213 -3.98 -5.13 22.00
CA SER A 213 -5.43 -5.31 21.99
C SER A 213 -6.11 -4.93 20.67
N VAL A 214 -5.47 -4.10 19.83
CA VAL A 214 -6.09 -3.52 18.63
C VAL A 214 -5.62 -4.20 17.34
N VAL A 215 -4.37 -4.66 17.26
CA VAL A 215 -3.79 -5.19 16.02
C VAL A 215 -3.31 -6.62 16.22
N THR A 216 -4.18 -7.58 15.91
CA THR A 216 -3.88 -9.01 15.95
C THR A 216 -3.14 -9.48 14.70
N VAL A 217 -2.48 -10.65 14.78
CA VAL A 217 -1.88 -11.31 13.59
C VAL A 217 -2.94 -11.54 12.51
N GLU A 218 -4.17 -11.91 12.89
CA GLU A 218 -5.29 -12.06 11.97
C GLU A 218 -5.59 -10.74 11.24
N TYR A 219 -5.66 -9.63 11.96
CA TYR A 219 -5.92 -8.32 11.36
C TYR A 219 -4.81 -7.90 10.38
N LEU A 220 -3.55 -8.16 10.73
CA LEU A 220 -2.40 -7.90 9.84
C LEU A 220 -2.48 -8.75 8.56
N LEU A 221 -2.77 -10.04 8.67
CA LEU A 221 -2.94 -10.94 7.52
C LEU A 221 -4.14 -10.53 6.66
N LEU A 222 -5.25 -10.13 7.27
CA LEU A 222 -6.43 -9.65 6.55
C LEU A 222 -6.13 -8.34 5.79
N THR A 223 -5.38 -7.43 6.42
CA THR A 223 -4.91 -6.19 5.80
C THR A 223 -3.98 -6.49 4.62
N LEU A 224 -3.06 -7.44 4.80
CA LEU A 224 -2.14 -7.89 3.75
C LEU A 224 -2.89 -8.51 2.56
N LEU A 225 -3.84 -9.41 2.82
CA LEU A 225 -4.72 -10.02 1.80
C LEU A 225 -5.51 -8.95 1.03
N SER A 226 -6.14 -8.05 1.78
CA SER A 226 -6.91 -6.94 1.24
C SER A 226 -6.06 -6.06 0.33
N SER A 227 -4.82 -5.74 0.75
CA SER A 227 -3.89 -4.96 -0.04
C SER A 227 -3.51 -5.65 -1.37
N GLN A 228 -3.33 -6.98 -1.36
CA GLN A 228 -3.05 -7.74 -2.58
C GLN A 228 -4.21 -7.73 -3.56
N ILE A 229 -5.44 -7.91 -3.07
CA ILE A 229 -6.65 -7.89 -3.90
C ILE A 229 -6.79 -6.50 -4.55
N VAL A 230 -6.66 -5.44 -3.76
CA VAL A 230 -6.73 -4.06 -4.26
C VAL A 230 -5.62 -3.77 -5.28
N ALA A 231 -4.37 -4.17 -4.99
CA ALA A 231 -3.24 -4.00 -5.90
C ALA A 231 -3.43 -4.75 -7.22
N PHE A 232 -3.97 -5.97 -7.17
CA PHE A 232 -4.32 -6.74 -8.36
C PHE A 232 -5.41 -6.05 -9.18
N MET A 233 -6.46 -5.54 -8.54
CA MET A 233 -7.51 -4.76 -9.22
C MET A 233 -6.97 -3.50 -9.90
N PHE A 234 -6.07 -2.76 -9.25
CA PHE A 234 -5.39 -1.64 -9.89
C PHE A 234 -4.51 -2.06 -11.06
N THR A 235 -3.87 -3.24 -10.98
CA THR A 235 -3.09 -3.78 -12.09
C THR A 235 -3.97 -4.12 -13.30
N LEU A 236 -5.15 -4.70 -13.08
CA LEU A 236 -6.16 -4.88 -14.14
C LEU A 236 -6.65 -3.53 -14.69
N GLY A 237 -6.78 -2.53 -13.80
CA GLY A 237 -7.09 -1.14 -14.11
C GLY A 237 -6.10 -0.50 -15.08
N PHE A 238 -4.82 -0.56 -14.76
CA PHE A 238 -3.74 0.02 -15.59
C PHE A 238 -3.52 -0.71 -16.91
N ARG A 239 -4.03 -1.94 -17.05
CA ARG A 239 -3.98 -2.71 -18.29
C ARG A 239 -5.22 -2.53 -19.18
N ASP A 240 -6.10 -1.60 -18.81
CA ASP A 240 -7.39 -1.36 -19.47
C ASP A 240 -8.26 -2.61 -19.57
N ILE A 241 -8.15 -3.55 -18.61
CA ILE A 241 -9.00 -4.75 -18.53
C ILE A 241 -10.27 -4.42 -17.77
N VAL A 242 -10.13 -3.73 -16.64
CA VAL A 242 -11.23 -3.25 -15.80
C VAL A 242 -11.15 -1.73 -15.72
N PRO A 243 -12.26 -0.98 -15.76
CA PRO A 243 -12.22 0.46 -15.52
C PRO A 243 -11.59 0.80 -14.16
N ILE A 244 -10.57 1.67 -14.14
CA ILE A 244 -9.82 2.05 -12.93
C ILE A 244 -10.72 2.59 -11.79
N ARG A 245 -11.89 3.14 -12.14
CA ARG A 245 -12.90 3.61 -11.18
C ARG A 245 -13.34 2.52 -10.21
N TYR A 246 -13.48 1.27 -10.67
CA TYR A 246 -13.84 0.15 -9.81
C TYR A 246 -12.75 -0.17 -8.79
N GLY A 247 -11.47 -0.01 -9.17
CA GLY A 247 -10.35 -0.16 -8.23
C GLY A 247 -10.45 0.80 -7.04
N TYR A 248 -10.84 2.06 -7.29
CA TYR A 248 -11.08 3.05 -6.23
C TYR A 248 -12.27 2.71 -5.34
N TRP A 249 -13.39 2.27 -5.92
CA TRP A 249 -14.57 1.87 -5.15
C TRP A 249 -14.29 0.65 -4.27
N ILE A 250 -13.64 -0.37 -4.83
CA ILE A 250 -13.25 -1.58 -4.08
C ILE A 250 -12.27 -1.22 -2.96
N ALA A 251 -11.27 -0.37 -3.24
CA ALA A 251 -10.34 0.08 -2.21
C ALA A 251 -11.07 0.81 -1.05
N ALA A 252 -12.00 1.71 -1.37
CA ALA A 252 -12.79 2.41 -0.35
C ALA A 252 -13.65 1.45 0.48
N LEU A 253 -14.31 0.49 -0.18
CA LEU A 253 -15.11 -0.54 0.49
C LEU A 253 -14.25 -1.43 1.40
N VAL A 254 -13.09 -1.86 0.94
CA VAL A 254 -12.14 -2.66 1.72
C VAL A 254 -11.67 -1.91 2.96
N VAL A 255 -11.28 -0.65 2.82
CA VAL A 255 -10.87 0.18 3.97
C VAL A 255 -12.03 0.35 4.94
N PHE A 256 -13.24 0.63 4.45
CA PHE A 256 -14.43 0.73 5.29
C PHE A 256 -14.69 -0.56 6.07
N MET A 257 -14.60 -1.73 5.42
CA MET A 257 -14.79 -3.03 6.07
C MET A 257 -13.71 -3.33 7.10
N LEU A 258 -12.45 -2.98 6.84
CA LEU A 258 -11.36 -3.12 7.82
C LEU A 258 -11.62 -2.24 9.05
N CYS A 259 -11.98 -0.97 8.85
CA CYS A 259 -12.29 -0.05 9.95
C CYS A 259 -13.54 -0.48 10.74
N ALA A 260 -14.60 -0.92 10.05
CA ALA A 260 -15.81 -1.42 10.71
C ALA A 260 -15.54 -2.68 11.53
N GLY A 261 -14.72 -3.61 11.00
CA GLY A 261 -14.29 -4.81 11.72
C GLY A 261 -13.52 -4.49 13.00
N MET A 262 -12.66 -3.47 13.00
CA MET A 262 -11.98 -3.01 14.22
C MET A 262 -12.95 -2.54 15.30
N GLY A 263 -14.00 -1.80 14.93
CA GLY A 263 -14.99 -1.29 15.89
C GLY A 263 -15.78 -2.39 16.62
N VAL A 264 -16.07 -3.49 15.93
CA VAL A 264 -16.77 -4.65 16.51
C VAL A 264 -15.89 -5.39 17.52
N ASN A 265 -14.60 -5.58 17.22
CA ASN A 265 -13.68 -6.26 18.12
C ASN A 265 -13.43 -5.46 19.39
N TYR A 266 -13.32 -4.12 19.29
CA TYR A 266 -13.12 -3.25 20.46
C TYR A 266 -14.34 -3.19 21.39
N SER A 267 -15.54 -3.34 20.85
CA SER A 267 -16.76 -3.37 21.65
C SER A 267 -16.89 -4.66 22.45
N SER A 268 -16.43 -5.79 21.88
CA SER A 268 -16.51 -7.10 22.53
C SER A 268 -15.53 -7.26 23.70
N SER A 269 -14.35 -6.64 23.63
CA SER A 269 -13.33 -6.73 24.69
C SER A 269 -13.68 -5.91 25.95
N ASN A 270 -14.40 -4.79 25.82
CA ASN A 270 -14.80 -3.96 26.96
C ASN A 270 -15.99 -4.53 27.76
N VAL A 271 -16.73 -5.49 27.21
CA VAL A 271 -17.88 -6.11 27.90
C VAL A 271 -17.42 -7.23 28.85
N MET A 272 -16.23 -7.79 28.65
CA MET A 272 -15.69 -8.87 29.52
C MET A 272 -14.80 -8.36 30.67
N SER A 273 -14.52 -7.06 30.73
CA SER A 273 -13.65 -6.44 31.75
C SER A 273 -14.42 -5.76 32.89
N HIS A 274 -15.74 -5.89 32.93
CA HIS A 274 -16.63 -5.42 34.01
C HIS A 274 -17.44 -6.57 34.60
#